data_AF-A0A834VU14-F1
#
_entry.id   AF-A0A834VU14-F1
#
_cell.length_a   1.000
_cell.length_b   1.000
_cell.length_c   1.000
_cell.angle_alpha   90.00
_cell.angle_beta   90.00
_cell.angle_gamma   90.00
#
_symmetry.space_group_name_H-M   'P 1'
#
loop_
_entity.id
_entity.type
_entity.pdbx_description
1 polymer ?
#
loop_
_entity_poly.entity_id
_entity_poly.type
_entity_poly.pdbx_seq_one_letter_code
_entity_poly.pdbx_strand_id
1 'polypeptide(L)'
;MITPSLLSLALISNLAPVFAQTKVKGKAFDRLAIVWLENTDYELAASDPNLAWLAKQGISLTNYYALTHPSQLNYAASLSGDYYGMNHDHFSDISDDIFTLVDLLEDKGISWAGYQEDMPIPGYERQNYLNPRNGALTYKRKHNPAILYAANGKEADRRAKIKPMTMFNGDLDKNTLPQ
;
A
#
# COMPACT_ATOMS: atom_id res chain seq x y z
N MET A 1 -65.52 -14.39 -19.97
CA MET A 1 -64.26 -13.66 -20.24
C MET A 1 -63.86 -12.92 -18.98
N ILE A 2 -62.98 -13.50 -18.17
CA ILE A 2 -62.26 -12.82 -17.08
C ILE A 2 -60.87 -13.46 -17.06
N THR A 3 -59.85 -12.70 -17.46
CA THR A 3 -58.44 -13.08 -17.36
C THR A 3 -57.92 -12.73 -15.96
N PRO A 4 -57.27 -13.64 -15.23
CA PRO A 4 -56.54 -13.26 -14.03
C PRO A 4 -55.11 -12.86 -14.42
N SER A 5 -54.73 -11.62 -14.10
CA SER A 5 -53.36 -11.14 -14.18
C SER A 5 -52.53 -11.78 -13.07
N LEU A 6 -51.49 -12.53 -13.44
CA LEU A 6 -50.45 -13.00 -12.52
C LEU A 6 -49.53 -11.82 -12.18
N LEU A 7 -49.56 -11.35 -10.93
CA LEU A 7 -48.48 -10.52 -10.38
C LEU A 7 -47.30 -11.45 -10.06
N SER A 8 -46.20 -11.33 -10.81
CA SER A 8 -44.91 -11.89 -10.41
C SER A 8 -44.20 -10.90 -9.48
N LEU A 9 -44.02 -11.31 -8.22
CA LEU A 9 -43.19 -10.58 -7.26
C LEU A 9 -41.72 -11.03 -7.47
N ALA A 10 -40.94 -10.26 -8.21
CA ALA A 10 -39.50 -10.49 -8.32
C ALA A 10 -38.81 -9.96 -7.06
N LEU A 11 -38.40 -10.86 -6.17
CA LEU A 11 -37.53 -10.54 -5.04
C LEU A 11 -36.11 -10.32 -5.57
N ILE A 12 -35.73 -9.07 -5.84
CA ILE A 12 -34.33 -8.72 -6.12
C ILE A 12 -33.59 -8.74 -4.78
N SER A 13 -32.88 -9.83 -4.52
CA SER A 13 -31.93 -9.89 -3.40
C SER A 13 -30.70 -9.05 -3.77
N ASN A 14 -30.70 -7.78 -3.33
CA ASN A 14 -29.48 -6.98 -3.26
C ASN A 14 -28.61 -7.52 -2.11
N LEU A 15 -27.86 -8.59 -2.38
CA LEU A 15 -26.73 -8.97 -1.57
C LEU A 15 -25.46 -8.65 -2.36
N ALA A 16 -25.12 -7.36 -2.43
CA ALA A 16 -23.69 -7.05 -2.46
C ALA A 16 -23.15 -7.53 -1.10
N PRO A 17 -22.18 -8.44 -1.05
CA PRO A 17 -21.47 -8.66 0.19
C PRO A 17 -20.72 -7.37 0.46
N VAL A 18 -21.28 -6.52 1.31
CA VAL A 18 -20.46 -5.63 2.11
C VAL A 18 -19.70 -6.59 3.01
N PHE A 19 -18.56 -7.08 2.52
CA PHE A 19 -17.56 -7.64 3.40
C PHE A 19 -17.14 -6.47 4.29
N ALA A 20 -17.87 -6.29 5.40
CA ALA A 20 -17.34 -5.56 6.53
C ALA A 20 -16.06 -6.31 6.86
N GLN A 21 -14.93 -5.73 6.47
CA GLN A 21 -13.62 -6.32 6.66
C GLN A 21 -13.50 -6.64 8.15
N THR A 22 -13.58 -7.92 8.50
CA THR A 22 -13.61 -8.33 9.89
C THR A 22 -12.25 -7.98 10.47
N LYS A 23 -12.21 -6.95 11.31
CA LYS A 23 -11.00 -6.51 11.99
C LYS A 23 -10.50 -7.64 12.87
N VAL A 24 -9.27 -8.06 12.66
CA VAL A 24 -8.58 -9.05 13.51
C VAL A 24 -8.12 -8.31 14.76
N LYS A 25 -8.56 -8.76 15.93
CA LYS A 25 -8.15 -8.12 17.19
C LYS A 25 -6.65 -8.29 17.39
N GLY A 26 -5.92 -7.20 17.47
CA GLY A 26 -4.48 -7.24 17.71
C GLY A 26 -4.14 -7.32 19.19
N LYS A 27 -2.90 -7.73 19.49
CA LYS A 27 -2.40 -7.87 20.87
C LYS A 27 -2.16 -6.51 21.54
N ALA A 28 -1.63 -5.54 20.79
CA ALA A 28 -1.28 -4.21 21.31
C ALA A 28 -2.08 -3.09 20.61
N PHE A 29 -2.27 -3.23 19.30
CA PHE A 29 -3.04 -2.32 18.47
C PHE A 29 -3.79 -3.15 17.43
N ASP A 30 -4.94 -2.64 16.98
CA ASP A 30 -5.71 -3.29 15.92
C ASP A 30 -5.43 -2.68 14.54
N ARG A 31 -4.66 -1.59 14.47
CA ARG A 31 -4.27 -0.94 13.22
C ARG A 31 -2.87 -0.32 13.30
N LEU A 32 -2.06 -0.48 12.25
CA LEU A 32 -0.75 0.13 12.08
C LEU A 32 -0.69 0.90 10.76
N ALA A 33 -0.31 2.17 10.83
CA ALA A 33 -0.03 2.98 9.65
C ALA A 33 1.47 3.31 9.60
N ILE A 34 2.08 3.13 8.43
CA ILE A 34 3.47 3.51 8.16
C ILE A 34 3.46 4.53 7.02
N VAL A 35 3.99 5.73 7.28
CA VAL A 35 4.11 6.78 6.29
C VAL A 35 5.57 6.82 5.83
N TRP A 36 5.78 6.61 4.54
CA TRP A 36 7.08 6.71 3.91
C TRP A 36 7.20 8.06 3.19
N LEU A 37 8.31 8.75 3.42
CA LEU A 37 8.66 9.98 2.73
C LEU A 37 9.90 9.72 1.86
N GLU A 38 10.11 10.55 0.85
CA GLU A 38 11.34 10.52 0.06
C GLU A 38 12.55 10.79 0.97
N ASN A 39 13.70 10.19 0.65
CA ASN A 39 14.89 10.31 1.46
C ASN A 39 15.39 11.76 1.55
N THR A 40 15.81 12.16 2.76
CA THR A 40 16.47 13.43 3.03
C THR A 40 17.42 13.25 4.21
N ASP A 41 18.32 14.22 4.43
CA ASP A 41 19.22 14.21 5.58
C ASP A 41 18.43 14.41 6.87
N TYR A 42 18.88 13.75 7.95
CA TYR A 42 18.21 13.82 9.26
C TYR A 42 18.01 15.26 9.74
N GLU A 43 19.04 16.10 9.64
CA GLU A 43 18.96 17.50 10.09
C GLU A 43 17.93 18.31 9.29
N LEU A 44 17.78 18.04 7.99
CA LEU A 44 16.76 18.67 7.16
C LEU A 44 15.36 18.20 7.59
N ALA A 45 15.16 16.90 7.76
CA ALA A 45 13.89 16.35 8.24
C ALA A 45 13.52 16.87 9.63
N ALA A 46 14.46 16.88 10.58
CA ALA A 46 14.25 17.34 11.95
C ALA A 46 13.95 18.85 12.02
N SER A 47 14.43 19.63 11.04
CA SER A 47 14.14 21.06 10.91
C SER A 47 12.80 21.39 10.25
N ASP A 48 12.15 20.42 9.57
CA ASP A 48 10.83 20.64 8.99
C ASP A 48 9.78 20.85 10.10
N PRO A 49 8.99 21.94 10.09
CA PRO A 49 8.05 22.22 11.17
C PRO A 49 6.98 21.14 11.37
N ASN A 50 6.56 20.44 10.32
CA ASN A 50 5.54 19.40 10.40
C ASN A 50 6.12 18.12 11.00
N LEU A 51 7.32 17.72 10.56
CA LEU A 51 8.03 16.57 11.12
C LEU A 51 8.47 16.83 12.57
N ALA A 52 8.93 18.04 12.88
CA ALA A 52 9.24 18.46 14.25
C ALA A 52 8.00 18.46 15.15
N TRP A 53 6.83 18.79 14.61
CA TRP A 53 5.56 18.67 15.33
C TRP A 53 5.18 17.21 15.57
N LEU A 54 5.31 16.34 14.58
CA LEU A 54 5.05 14.90 14.70
C LEU A 54 6.00 14.23 15.70
N ALA A 55 7.27 14.59 15.71
CA ALA A 55 8.27 14.07 16.63
C ALA A 55 7.89 14.30 18.11
N LYS A 56 7.14 15.38 18.42
CA LYS A 56 6.62 15.66 19.77
C LYS A 56 5.46 14.74 20.17
N GLN A 57 4.83 14.04 19.22
CA GLN A 57 3.70 13.14 19.49
C GLN A 57 4.14 11.69 19.78
N GLY A 58 5.43 11.39 19.68
CA GLY A 58 5.92 10.02 19.77
C GLY A 58 7.39 9.93 20.11
N ILE A 59 8.02 8.86 19.61
CA ILE A 59 9.42 8.55 19.87
C ILE A 59 10.22 8.80 18.60
N SER A 60 11.27 9.63 18.71
CA SER A 60 12.24 9.83 17.63
C SER A 60 13.35 8.77 17.72
N LEU A 61 13.57 8.04 16.63
CA LEU A 61 14.64 7.04 16.54
C LEU A 61 15.91 7.69 15.99
N THR A 62 16.77 8.20 16.87
CA THR A 62 18.01 8.92 16.48
C THR A 62 19.18 8.01 16.10
N ASN A 63 19.00 6.69 16.23
CA ASN A 63 19.98 5.67 15.88
C ASN A 63 19.37 4.63 14.92
N TYR A 64 18.58 5.12 13.94
CA TYR A 64 17.92 4.31 12.91
C TYR A 64 18.52 4.65 11.55
N TYR A 65 19.07 3.65 10.87
CA TYR A 65 19.86 3.82 9.66
C TYR A 65 19.23 3.08 8.48
N ALA A 66 19.43 3.64 7.29
CA ALA A 66 19.24 2.90 6.05
C ALA A 66 20.20 1.71 5.99
N LEU A 67 19.76 0.61 5.38
CA LEU A 67 20.56 -0.60 5.22
C LEU A 67 21.60 -0.47 4.10
N THR A 68 21.26 0.28 3.05
CA THR A 68 22.12 0.42 1.87
C THR A 68 21.76 1.68 1.07
N HIS A 69 22.59 1.98 0.07
CA HIS A 69 22.30 2.95 -0.97
C HIS A 69 22.56 2.30 -2.33
N PRO A 70 21.64 2.40 -3.32
CA PRO A 70 20.48 3.32 -3.39
C PRO A 70 19.21 2.90 -2.62
N SER A 71 18.20 3.78 -2.59
CA SER A 71 17.05 3.71 -1.69
C SER A 71 16.07 2.57 -1.96
N GLN A 72 15.94 2.07 -3.21
CA GLN A 72 15.00 1.01 -3.60
C GLN A 72 15.02 -0.20 -2.65
N LEU A 73 16.21 -0.54 -2.18
CA LEU A 73 16.46 -1.73 -1.38
C LEU A 73 16.06 -1.56 0.09
N ASN A 74 15.98 -0.32 0.58
CA ASN A 74 15.41 -0.05 1.89
C ASN A 74 13.89 -0.25 1.88
N TYR A 75 13.22 0.06 0.76
CA TYR A 75 11.80 -0.28 0.57
C TYR A 75 11.60 -1.80 0.47
N ALA A 76 12.48 -2.53 -0.23
CA ALA A 76 12.42 -3.98 -0.24
C ALA A 76 12.53 -4.55 1.19
N ALA A 77 13.59 -4.18 1.92
CA ALA A 77 13.86 -4.71 3.24
C ALA A 77 12.78 -4.36 4.28
N SER A 78 12.01 -3.28 4.08
CA SER A 78 10.89 -2.97 4.97
C SER A 78 9.74 -3.98 4.91
N LEU A 79 9.65 -4.76 3.83
CA LEU A 79 8.61 -5.77 3.64
C LEU A 79 9.09 -7.22 3.88
N SER A 80 10.35 -7.53 3.57
CA SER A 80 10.90 -8.91 3.73
C SER A 80 12.01 -9.04 4.76
N GLY A 81 12.57 -7.93 5.24
CA GLY A 81 13.70 -7.94 6.19
C GLY A 81 15.08 -8.08 5.55
N ASP A 82 15.20 -8.16 4.22
CA ASP A 82 16.48 -8.27 3.49
C ASP A 82 16.52 -7.36 2.25
N TYR A 83 17.72 -6.95 1.84
CA TYR A 83 17.99 -6.23 0.60
C TYR A 83 18.69 -7.09 -0.47
N TYR A 84 18.93 -8.37 -0.19
CA TYR A 84 19.39 -9.40 -1.13
C TYR A 84 20.76 -9.11 -1.76
N GLY A 85 21.60 -8.31 -1.09
CA GLY A 85 22.92 -7.94 -1.61
C GLY A 85 22.88 -7.05 -2.87
N MET A 86 21.70 -6.60 -3.31
CA MET A 86 21.58 -5.72 -4.48
C MET A 86 22.26 -4.37 -4.19
N ASN A 87 22.67 -3.65 -5.24
CA ASN A 87 23.32 -2.34 -5.12
C ASN A 87 22.94 -1.37 -6.26
N HIS A 88 21.77 -1.56 -6.88
CA HIS A 88 21.30 -0.79 -8.03
C HIS A 88 19.81 -0.44 -7.94
N ASP A 89 19.39 0.54 -8.73
CA ASP A 89 17.98 0.95 -8.92
C ASP A 89 17.41 0.48 -10.27
N HIS A 90 17.98 -0.59 -10.85
CA HIS A 90 17.44 -1.14 -12.09
C HIS A 90 16.00 -1.61 -11.89
N PHE A 91 15.24 -1.56 -12.98
CA PHE A 91 13.95 -2.20 -13.02
C PHE A 91 14.13 -3.70 -12.85
N SER A 92 13.75 -4.20 -11.68
CA SER A 92 13.77 -5.61 -11.35
C SER A 92 12.60 -5.94 -10.42
N ASP A 93 12.22 -7.20 -10.45
CA ASP A 93 11.33 -7.79 -9.47
C ASP A 93 12.15 -8.66 -8.52
N ILE A 94 11.77 -8.65 -7.25
CA ILE A 94 12.15 -9.67 -6.30
C ILE A 94 11.30 -10.90 -6.61
N SER A 95 11.92 -12.08 -6.59
CA SER A 95 11.30 -13.35 -6.95
C SER A 95 10.01 -13.62 -6.17
N ASP A 96 9.08 -14.36 -6.79
CA ASP A 96 7.75 -14.66 -6.24
C ASP A 96 7.74 -15.78 -5.20
N ASP A 97 8.87 -16.45 -4.99
CA ASP A 97 9.10 -17.43 -3.91
C ASP A 97 9.56 -16.78 -2.60
N ILE A 98 9.72 -15.46 -2.57
CA ILE A 98 10.09 -14.71 -1.37
C ILE A 98 8.86 -14.44 -0.51
N PHE A 99 8.88 -14.96 0.71
CA PHE A 99 7.90 -14.66 1.75
C PHE A 99 8.15 -13.27 2.37
N THR A 100 7.06 -12.54 2.58
CA THR A 100 7.08 -11.16 3.06
C THR A 100 6.06 -10.95 4.19
N LEU A 101 6.03 -9.74 4.74
CA LEU A 101 4.99 -9.31 5.66
C LEU A 101 3.58 -9.47 5.07
N VAL A 102 3.39 -9.33 3.75
CA VAL A 102 2.09 -9.53 3.10
C VAL A 102 1.57 -10.96 3.34
N ASP A 103 2.43 -11.96 3.20
CA ASP A 103 2.06 -13.37 3.39
C ASP A 103 1.68 -13.64 4.85
N LEU A 104 2.43 -13.06 5.81
CA LEU A 104 2.12 -13.17 7.24
C LEU A 104 0.78 -12.52 7.60
N LEU A 105 0.46 -11.37 7.01
CA LEU A 105 -0.81 -10.68 7.22
C LEU A 105 -1.97 -11.49 6.63
N GLU A 106 -1.82 -11.98 5.41
CA GLU A 106 -2.86 -12.75 4.71
C GLU A 106 -3.13 -14.10 5.37
N ASP A 107 -2.12 -14.82 5.86
CA ASP A 107 -2.28 -16.06 6.64
C ASP A 107 -3.16 -15.85 7.90
N LYS A 108 -3.13 -14.64 8.47
CA LYS A 108 -3.94 -14.27 9.64
C LYS A 108 -5.25 -13.56 9.30
N GLY A 109 -5.57 -13.39 8.01
CA GLY A 109 -6.72 -12.61 7.58
C GLY A 109 -6.62 -11.12 7.95
N ILE A 110 -5.41 -10.62 8.22
CA ILE A 110 -5.16 -9.21 8.49
C ILE A 110 -5.08 -8.48 7.14
N SER A 111 -6.04 -7.60 6.94
CA SER A 111 -6.12 -6.73 5.77
C SER A 111 -4.95 -5.76 5.68
N TRP A 112 -4.44 -5.54 4.47
CA TRP A 112 -3.37 -4.59 4.19
C TRP A 112 -3.68 -3.80 2.90
N ALA A 113 -3.10 -2.60 2.78
CA ALA A 113 -3.04 -1.85 1.52
C ALA A 113 -1.87 -0.88 1.57
N GLY A 114 -1.33 -0.53 0.39
CA GLY A 114 -0.34 0.54 0.23
C GLY A 114 -0.93 1.67 -0.61
N TYR A 115 -0.78 2.91 -0.17
CA TYR A 115 -1.24 4.09 -0.90
C TYR A 115 -0.02 4.88 -1.37
N GLN A 116 0.06 5.16 -2.66
CA GLN A 116 1.25 5.76 -3.29
C GLN A 116 0.90 7.09 -3.95
N GLU A 117 1.66 8.13 -3.63
CA GLU A 117 1.54 9.44 -4.26
C GLU A 117 1.74 9.31 -5.78
N ASP A 118 0.87 9.99 -6.54
CA ASP A 118 0.92 10.07 -8.00
C ASP A 118 0.96 8.75 -8.80
N MET A 119 0.70 7.61 -8.15
CA MET A 119 0.48 6.35 -8.84
C MET A 119 -0.76 6.47 -9.73
N PRO A 120 -0.67 6.12 -11.03
CA PRO A 120 -1.75 6.40 -11.98
C PRO A 120 -2.95 5.45 -11.84
N ILE A 121 -2.70 4.19 -11.50
CA ILE A 121 -3.71 3.14 -11.37
C ILE A 121 -3.26 2.13 -10.30
N PRO A 122 -4.20 1.38 -9.68
CA PRO A 122 -3.83 0.30 -8.78
C PRO A 122 -2.83 -0.68 -9.41
N GLY A 123 -1.81 -1.03 -8.64
CA GLY A 123 -0.80 -2.01 -9.02
C GLY A 123 0.05 -1.57 -10.22
N TYR A 124 0.29 -0.28 -10.45
CA TYR A 124 1.10 0.16 -11.60
C TYR A 124 2.52 -0.46 -11.61
N GLU A 125 2.82 -1.23 -12.65
CA GLU A 125 4.01 -2.10 -12.70
C GLU A 125 5.17 -1.52 -13.52
N ARG A 126 4.97 -0.42 -14.26
CA ARG A 126 6.06 0.15 -15.06
C ARG A 126 7.00 0.98 -14.18
N GLN A 127 8.25 1.11 -14.61
CA GLN A 127 9.30 1.78 -13.84
C GLN A 127 8.92 3.19 -13.38
N ASN A 128 8.37 3.99 -14.30
CA ASN A 128 8.14 5.41 -14.13
C ASN A 128 6.80 5.79 -14.75
N TYR A 129 6.12 6.75 -14.13
CA TYR A 129 4.95 7.40 -14.71
C TYR A 129 5.23 8.88 -14.89
N LEU A 130 5.04 9.35 -16.14
CA LEU A 130 5.10 10.76 -16.48
C LEU A 130 3.68 11.33 -16.49
N ASN A 131 3.49 12.47 -15.85
CA ASN A 131 2.22 13.18 -15.87
C ASN A 131 1.90 13.61 -17.32
N PRO A 132 0.76 13.19 -17.89
CA PRO A 132 0.44 13.42 -19.29
C PRO A 132 0.20 14.89 -19.62
N ARG A 133 -0.02 15.76 -18.63
CA ARG A 133 -0.28 17.20 -18.84
C ARG A 133 0.98 18.02 -19.01
N ASN A 134 2.08 17.66 -18.32
CA ASN A 134 3.29 18.46 -18.29
C ASN A 134 4.59 17.66 -18.46
N GLY A 135 4.50 16.33 -18.61
CA GLY A 135 5.66 15.44 -18.78
C GLY A 135 6.50 15.23 -17.52
N ALA A 136 6.10 15.77 -16.36
CA ALA A 136 6.85 15.60 -15.12
C ALA A 136 6.85 14.14 -14.67
N LEU A 137 7.99 13.63 -14.20
CA LEU A 137 8.07 12.32 -13.56
C LEU A 137 7.42 12.40 -12.18
N THR A 138 6.25 11.79 -12.02
CA THR A 138 5.45 11.92 -10.79
C THR A 138 5.44 10.66 -9.95
N TYR A 139 5.61 9.47 -10.54
CA TYR A 139 5.71 8.23 -9.78
C TYR A 139 6.89 7.37 -10.25
N LYS A 140 7.60 6.80 -9.28
CA LYS A 140 8.68 5.83 -9.48
C LYS A 140 8.32 4.53 -8.76
N ARG A 141 8.23 3.43 -9.50
CA ARG A 141 7.91 2.11 -8.96
C ARG A 141 8.85 1.69 -7.83
N LYS A 142 10.12 2.06 -7.93
CA LYS A 142 11.15 1.68 -6.95
C LYS A 142 10.91 2.19 -5.52
N HIS A 143 10.01 3.16 -5.32
CA HIS A 143 9.65 3.67 -3.99
C HIS A 143 8.44 2.94 -3.37
N ASN A 144 7.85 1.98 -4.10
CA ASN A 144 6.71 1.22 -3.63
C ASN A 144 7.16 -0.17 -3.16
N PRO A 145 7.21 -0.43 -1.84
CA PRO A 145 7.75 -1.67 -1.30
C PRO A 145 6.97 -2.91 -1.76
N ALA A 146 5.63 -2.81 -1.86
CA ALA A 146 4.78 -3.95 -2.16
C ALA A 146 4.92 -4.42 -3.61
N ILE A 147 4.96 -3.49 -4.56
CA ILE A 147 5.00 -3.85 -5.98
C ILE A 147 6.34 -4.47 -6.39
N LEU A 148 7.43 -4.24 -5.63
CA LEU A 148 8.76 -4.80 -5.92
C LEU A 148 8.80 -6.33 -5.91
N TYR A 149 7.86 -7.00 -5.25
CA TYR A 149 7.77 -8.45 -5.18
C TYR A 149 6.87 -9.00 -6.29
N ALA A 150 7.42 -9.88 -7.12
CA ALA A 150 6.71 -10.48 -8.25
C ALA A 150 5.42 -11.18 -7.81
N ALA A 151 5.38 -11.80 -6.62
CA ALA A 151 4.16 -12.41 -6.08
C ALA A 151 3.00 -11.40 -5.98
N ASN A 152 3.28 -10.17 -5.52
CA ASN A 152 2.27 -9.13 -5.40
C ASN A 152 1.87 -8.54 -6.75
N GLY A 153 2.81 -8.50 -7.69
CA GLY A 153 2.59 -8.08 -9.08
C GLY A 153 1.82 -9.12 -9.90
N LYS A 154 1.90 -10.42 -9.61
CA LYS A 154 1.20 -11.48 -10.36
C LYS A 154 -0.23 -11.72 -9.85
N GLU A 155 -0.45 -11.59 -8.55
CA GLU A 155 -1.75 -11.83 -7.92
C GLU A 155 -2.67 -10.61 -8.03
N ALA A 156 -3.82 -10.76 -8.71
CA ALA A 156 -4.74 -9.66 -8.97
C ALA A 156 -5.26 -8.99 -7.69
N ASP A 157 -5.57 -9.78 -6.67
CA ASP A 157 -6.06 -9.29 -5.38
C ASP A 157 -4.99 -8.50 -4.63
N ARG A 158 -3.72 -8.91 -4.72
CA ARG A 158 -2.60 -8.17 -4.12
C ARG A 158 -2.31 -6.89 -4.87
N ARG A 159 -2.31 -6.91 -6.21
CA ARG A 159 -2.19 -5.70 -7.04
C ARG A 159 -3.26 -4.66 -6.71
N ALA A 160 -4.51 -5.08 -6.50
CA ALA A 160 -5.61 -4.17 -6.18
C ALA A 160 -5.47 -3.47 -4.81
N LYS A 161 -4.67 -4.04 -3.89
CA LYS A 161 -4.34 -3.45 -2.58
C LYS A 161 -3.22 -2.42 -2.66
N ILE A 162 -2.52 -2.32 -3.80
CA ILE A 162 -1.50 -1.32 -4.08
C ILE A 162 -2.18 -0.19 -4.85
N LYS A 163 -2.50 0.91 -4.17
CA LYS A 163 -3.47 1.92 -4.63
C LYS A 163 -2.84 3.29 -4.87
N PRO A 164 -3.37 4.08 -5.80
CA PRO A 164 -3.16 5.53 -5.84
C PRO A 164 -3.57 6.19 -4.52
N MET A 165 -2.82 7.20 -4.09
CA MET A 165 -3.15 8.00 -2.90
C MET A 165 -4.52 8.68 -3.01
N THR A 166 -4.99 8.96 -4.23
CA THR A 166 -6.33 9.51 -4.50
C THR A 166 -7.48 8.61 -4.03
N MET A 167 -7.22 7.31 -3.80
CA MET A 167 -8.22 6.37 -3.26
C MET A 167 -8.29 6.38 -1.73
N PHE A 168 -7.31 6.95 -1.03
CA PHE A 168 -7.23 6.91 0.44
C PHE A 168 -8.46 7.51 1.12
N ASN A 169 -8.86 8.72 0.73
CA ASN A 169 -10.04 9.37 1.32
C ASN A 169 -11.32 8.59 1.06
N GLY A 170 -11.45 7.97 -0.12
CA GLY A 170 -12.60 7.13 -0.44
C GLY A 170 -12.69 5.89 0.46
N ASP A 171 -11.56 5.28 0.81
CA ASP A 171 -11.52 4.16 1.76
C ASP A 171 -11.71 4.63 3.21
N LEU A 172 -11.23 5.83 3.55
CA LEU A 172 -11.43 6.45 4.87
C LEU A 172 -12.91 6.75 5.12
N ASP A 173 -13.57 7.43 4.18
CA ASP A 173 -14.98 7.84 4.30
C ASP A 173 -15.94 6.64 4.38
N LYS A 174 -15.57 5.53 3.74
CA LYS A 174 -16.32 4.27 3.76
C LYS A 174 -15.98 3.39 4.96
N ASN A 175 -15.03 3.80 5.80
CA ASN A 175 -14.49 2.99 6.91
C ASN A 175 -13.94 1.63 6.43
N THR A 176 -13.29 1.63 5.26
CA THR A 176 -12.67 0.45 4.62
C THR A 176 -11.15 0.51 4.55
N LEU A 177 -10.51 1.42 5.30
CA LEU A 177 -9.05 1.41 5.44
C LEU A 177 -8.56 0.05 6.00
N PRO A 178 -7.41 -0.46 5.52
CA PRO A 178 -6.80 -1.68 6.05
C PRO A 178 -6.48 -1.55 7.54
N GLN A 179 -6.12 -2.68 8.15
CA GLN A 179 -5.56 -2.70 9.50
C GLN A 179 -4.07 -2.31 9.42
#